data_AF-A0A1B7MG28-F1
#
_entry.id   AF-A0A1B7MG28-F1
#
_cell.length_a   1.000
_cell.length_b   1.000
_cell.length_c   1.000
_cell.angle_alpha   90.00
_cell.angle_beta   90.00
_cell.angle_gamma   90.00
#
_symmetry.space_group_name_H-M   'P 1'
#
loop_
_entity.id
_entity.type
_entity.pdbx_description
1 polymer ?
#
loop_
_entity_poly.entity_id
_entity_poly.type
_entity_poly.pdbx_seq_one_letter_code
_entity_poly.pdbx_strand_id
1 'polypeptide(L)'
;MTIVLNDPGVWPVFSYFRAMSYFEVACFTAVVYDWALTFGQEFELVWRQRWSLMTFLYLSVRYMGIPYTAYVCTAKNIPSVSLTDAG
;
A
#
# COMPACT_ATOMS: atom_id res chain seq x y z
N MET A 1 -22.93 -8.39 -18.09
CA MET A 1 -22.45 -8.34 -19.48
C MET A 1 -21.13 -7.59 -19.45
N THR A 2 -20.02 -8.31 -19.37
CA THR A 2 -18.67 -7.75 -19.43
C THR A 2 -18.37 -7.39 -20.87
N ILE A 3 -18.28 -6.10 -21.17
CA ILE A 3 -17.71 -5.63 -22.44
C ILE A 3 -16.20 -5.81 -22.32
N VAL A 4 -15.72 -7.02 -22.61
CA VAL A 4 -14.29 -7.25 -22.84
C VAL A 4 -13.95 -6.54 -24.14
N LEU A 5 -13.38 -5.35 -24.02
CA LEU A 5 -12.92 -4.56 -25.16
C LEU A 5 -11.69 -5.25 -25.76
N ASN A 6 -11.94 -6.21 -26.65
CA ASN A 6 -10.91 -7.00 -27.35
C ASN A 6 -10.34 -6.25 -28.56
N ASP A 7 -10.14 -4.94 -28.41
CA ASP A 7 -9.51 -4.12 -29.44
C ASP A 7 -7.98 -4.11 -29.20
N PRO A 8 -7.15 -4.55 -30.17
CA PRO A 8 -5.69 -4.57 -29.98
C PRO A 8 -5.09 -3.18 -29.74
N GLY A 9 -5.81 -2.10 -30.09
CA GLY A 9 -5.39 -0.71 -29.83
C GLY A 9 -5.40 -0.30 -28.34
N VAL A 10 -6.15 -1.00 -27.47
CA VAL A 10 -6.21 -0.68 -26.03
C VAL A 10 -5.24 -1.49 -25.17
N TRP A 11 -4.53 -2.46 -25.75
CA TRP A 11 -3.55 -3.29 -25.05
C TRP A 11 -2.40 -2.49 -24.40
N PRO A 12 -1.84 -1.43 -25.02
CA PRO A 12 -0.82 -0.59 -24.39
C PRO A 12 -1.33 0.11 -23.13
N VAL A 13 -2.63 0.42 -23.08
CA VAL A 13 -3.26 1.08 -21.94
C VAL A 13 -3.39 0.10 -20.77
N PHE A 14 -3.84 -1.14 -21.04
CA PHE A 14 -3.91 -2.18 -20.01
C PHE A 14 -2.53 -2.58 -19.46
N SER A 15 -1.51 -2.67 -20.31
CA SER A 15 -0.15 -2.96 -19.86
C SER A 15 0.44 -1.85 -19.00
N TYR A 16 0.14 -0.58 -19.33
CA TYR A 16 0.51 0.58 -18.52
C TYR A 16 -0.13 0.54 -17.13
N PHE A 17 -1.44 0.31 -17.03
CA PHE A 17 -2.12 0.20 -15.74
C PHE A 17 -1.56 -0.94 -14.89
N ARG A 18 -1.29 -2.09 -15.50
CA ARG A 18 -0.71 -3.24 -14.81
C ARG A 18 0.71 -2.95 -14.28
N ALA A 19 1.54 -2.26 -15.05
CA ALA A 19 2.87 -1.85 -14.61
C ALA A 19 2.80 -0.88 -13.42
N MET A 20 1.86 0.08 -13.45
CA MET A 20 1.63 1.01 -12.35
C MET A 20 1.17 0.31 -11.07
N SER A 21 0.29 -0.70 -11.17
CA SER A 21 -0.13 -1.50 -10.02
C SER A 21 1.03 -2.26 -9.38
N TYR A 22 1.89 -2.91 -10.17
CA TYR A 22 3.08 -3.58 -9.64
C TYR A 22 4.06 -2.61 -9.01
N PHE A 23 4.25 -1.43 -9.62
CA PHE A 23 5.09 -0.37 -9.08
C PHE A 23 4.56 0.15 -7.75
N GLU A 24 3.24 0.37 -7.62
CA GLU A 24 2.59 0.82 -6.38
C GLU A 24 2.83 -0.19 -5.23
N VAL A 25 2.69 -1.49 -5.51
CA VAL A 25 2.98 -2.56 -4.53
C VAL A 25 4.46 -2.60 -4.16
N ALA A 26 5.37 -2.45 -5.13
CA ALA A 26 6.81 -2.40 -4.88
C ALA A 26 7.20 -1.21 -3.98
N CYS A 27 6.67 -0.02 -4.26
CA CYS A 27 6.87 1.16 -3.43
C CYS A 27 6.32 0.97 -2.02
N PHE A 28 5.12 0.41 -1.89
CA PHE A 28 4.53 0.11 -0.58
C PHE A 28 5.42 -0.85 0.23
N THR A 29 5.91 -1.91 -0.41
CA THR A 29 6.79 -2.90 0.23
C THR A 29 8.09 -2.25 0.70
N ALA A 30 8.68 -1.35 -0.09
CA ALA A 30 9.87 -0.60 0.30
C ALA A 30 9.63 0.30 1.53
N VAL A 31 8.49 0.99 1.60
CA VAL A 31 8.11 1.84 2.74
C VAL A 31 7.91 1.01 4.01
N VAL A 32 7.26 -0.16 3.91
CA VAL A 32 7.08 -1.08 5.05
C VAL A 32 8.42 -1.63 5.50
N TYR A 33 9.31 -1.97 4.57
CA TYR A 33 10.63 -2.49 4.87
C TYR A 33 11.50 -1.46 5.61
N ASP A 34 11.53 -0.22 5.13
CA ASP A 34 12.24 0.89 5.79
C ASP A 34 11.70 1.12 7.22
N TRP A 35 10.37 1.09 7.39
CA TRP A 35 9.75 1.16 8.70
C TRP A 35 10.13 -0.01 9.62
N ALA A 36 10.12 -1.25 9.12
CA ALA A 36 10.47 -2.43 9.92
C ALA A 36 11.93 -2.36 10.40
N LEU A 37 12.82 -1.77 9.61
CA LEU A 37 14.22 -1.58 9.97
C LEU A 37 14.38 -0.55 11.10
N THR A 38 13.64 0.58 11.05
CA THR A 38 13.71 1.60 12.10
C THR A 38 12.89 1.23 13.36
N PHE A 39 11.91 0.33 13.23
CA PHE A 39 11.04 -0.09 14.31
C PHE A 39 11.81 -0.70 15.50
N GLY A 40 12.87 -1.47 15.25
CA GLY A 40 13.67 -2.07 16.32
C GLY A 40 14.33 -1.03 17.24
N GLN A 41 14.83 0.06 16.64
CA GLN A 41 15.42 1.17 17.39
C GLN A 41 14.34 2.02 18.08
N GLU A 42 13.23 2.25 17.39
CA GLU A 42 12.07 2.97 17.95
C GLU A 42 11.47 2.25 19.15
N PHE A 43 11.44 0.92 19.17
CA PHE A 43 10.94 0.18 20.32
C PHE A 43 11.82 0.37 21.56
N GLU A 44 13.15 0.31 21.43
CA GLU A 44 14.03 0.58 22.58
C GLU A 44 13.97 2.03 23.06
N LEU A 45 13.82 3.01 22.15
CA LEU A 45 13.82 4.44 22.49
C LEU A 45 12.44 4.98 22.91
N VAL A 46 11.35 4.46 22.36
CA VAL A 46 9.98 4.93 22.64
C VAL A 46 9.32 4.09 23.72
N TRP A 47 9.44 2.76 23.65
CA TRP A 47 8.76 1.87 24.59
C TRP A 47 9.51 1.74 25.92
N ARG A 48 10.84 1.91 25.94
CA ARG A 48 11.65 1.84 27.18
C ARG A 48 11.84 3.20 27.87
N GLN A 49 11.47 4.31 27.22
CA GLN A 49 11.69 5.67 27.73
C GLN A 49 10.39 6.32 28.21
N ARG A 50 10.49 7.41 29.00
CA ARG A 50 9.32 8.15 29.52
C ARG A 50 8.44 8.65 28.37
N TRP A 51 7.19 8.19 28.35
CA TRP A 51 6.19 8.54 27.34
C TRP A 51 5.90 10.04 27.39
N SER A 52 6.26 10.75 26.33
CA SER A 52 5.89 12.15 26.12
C SER A 52 4.70 12.22 25.14
N LEU A 53 3.87 13.26 25.27
CA LEU A 53 2.76 13.53 24.35
C LEU A 53 3.21 13.61 22.89
N MET A 54 4.42 14.13 22.66
CA MET A 54 5.01 14.23 21.33
C MET A 54 5.29 12.85 20.71
N THR A 55 5.66 11.88 21.54
CA THR A 55 5.90 10.50 21.11
C THR A 55 4.60 9.79 20.74
N PHE A 56 3.51 10.09 21.46
CA PHE A 56 2.18 9.56 21.14
C PHE A 56 1.64 10.13 19.81
N LEU A 57 1.80 11.44 19.60
CA LEU A 57 1.49 12.10 18.32
C LEU A 57 2.29 11.52 17.16
N TYR A 58 3.57 11.19 17.38
CA TYR A 58 4.41 10.55 16.38
C TYR A 58 3.94 9.13 16.03
N LEU A 59 3.67 8.31 17.06
CA LEU A 59 3.15 6.96 16.92
C LEU A 59 1.80 6.95 16.19
N SER A 60 0.87 7.84 16.55
CA SER A 60 -0.46 7.87 15.94
C SER A 60 -0.41 8.21 14.45
N VAL A 61 0.36 9.24 14.06
CA VAL A 61 0.52 9.60 12.65
C VAL A 61 1.21 8.49 11.86
N ARG A 62 2.26 7.89 12.43
CA ARG A 62 3.05 6.88 11.71
C ARG A 62 2.31 5.54 11.57
N TYR A 63 1.63 5.09 12.62
CA TYR A 63 0.90 3.81 12.61
C TYR A 63 -0.49 3.88 12.00
N MET A 64 -1.08 5.07 11.84
CA MET A 64 -2.32 5.21 11.07
C MET A 64 -2.03 5.29 9.56
N GLY A 65 -0.91 5.89 9.17
CA GLY A 65 -0.53 6.07 7.76
C GLY A 65 -0.23 4.77 7.01
N ILE A 66 0.56 3.87 7.61
CA ILE A 66 0.96 2.59 6.99
C ILE A 66 -0.22 1.65 6.70
N PRO A 67 -1.15 1.38 7.64
CA PRO A 67 -2.32 0.55 7.34
C PRO A 67 -3.33 1.27 6.44
N TYR A 68 -3.40 2.61 6.47
CA TYR A 68 -4.25 3.36 5.54
C TYR A 68 -3.77 3.20 4.08
N THR A 69 -2.46 3.33 3.84
CA THR A 69 -1.91 3.11 2.49
C THR A 69 -2.03 1.65 2.06
N ALA A 70 -1.84 0.70 2.98
CA ALA A 70 -2.08 -0.72 2.74
C ALA A 70 -3.54 -0.99 2.34
N TYR A 71 -4.48 -0.45 3.11
CA TYR A 71 -5.92 -0.58 2.87
C TYR A 71 -6.30 -0.01 1.51
N VAL A 72 -5.85 1.19 1.17
CA VAL A 72 -6.08 1.82 -0.14
C VAL A 72 -5.49 0.98 -1.27
N CYS A 73 -4.28 0.43 -1.10
CA CYS A 73 -3.65 -0.42 -2.11
C CYS A 73 -4.45 -1.72 -2.31
N THR A 74 -4.87 -2.39 -1.24
CA THR A 74 -5.74 -3.58 -1.33
C THR A 74 -7.12 -3.26 -1.92
N ALA A 75 -7.73 -2.13 -1.53
CA ALA A 75 -9.03 -1.70 -2.02
C ALA A 75 -9.03 -1.34 -3.51
N LYS A 76 -7.89 -0.95 -4.08
CA LYS A 76 -7.71 -0.79 -5.54
C LYS A 76 -7.56 -2.12 -6.27
N ASN A 77 -6.98 -3.13 -5.62
CA ASN A 77 -6.80 -4.46 -6.19
C ASN A 77 -8.09 -5.30 -6.16
N ILE A 78 -9.00 -5.07 -5.20
CA ILE A 78 -10.29 -5.79 -5.15
C ILE A 78 -11.17 -5.55 -6.39
N PRO A 79 -11.39 -4.31 -6.88
CA PRO A 79 -12.17 -4.10 -8.09
C PRO A 79 -11.45 -4.63 -9.33
N SER A 80 -10.12 -4.62 -9.41
CA SER A 80 -9.41 -5.22 -10.55
C SER A 80 -9.45 -6.75 -10.55
N VAL A 81 -9.36 -7.40 -9.39
CA VAL A 81 -9.50 -8.86 -9.24
C VAL A 81 -10.95 -9.29 -9.48
N SER A 82 -11.93 -8.58 -8.91
CA SER A 82 -13.36 -8.88 -9.08
C SER A 82 -13.86 -8.67 -10.52
N LEU A 83 -13.28 -7.71 -11.26
CA LEU A 83 -13.56 -7.53 -12.69
C LEU A 83 -12.97 -8.64 -13.58
N THR A 84 -12.02 -9.44 -13.07
CA THR A 84 -11.37 -10.52 -13.81
C THR A 84 -12.07 -11.88 -13.60
N ASP A 85 -12.72 -12.08 -12.46
CA ASP A 85 -13.42 -13.34 -12.10
C ASP A 85 -14.93 -13.33 -12.39
N ALA A 86 -15.51 -12.19 -12.78
CA ALA A 86 -16.91 -12.12 -13.21
C ALA A 86 -17.01 -12.45 -14.72
N GLY A 87 -17.23 -13.74 -15.02
CA GLY A 87 -17.43 -14.30 -16.36
C GLY A 87 -18.56 -13.67 -17.19
#